data_AF-A0A2I1F5T5-F1
#
_entry.id   AF-A0A2I1F5T5-F1
#
_cell.length_a   1.000
_cell.length_b   1.000
_cell.length_c   1.000
_cell.angle_alpha   90.00
_cell.angle_beta   90.00
_cell.angle_gamma   90.00
#
_symmetry.space_group_name_H-M   'P 1'
#
loop_
_entity.id
_entity.type
_entity.pdbx_description
1 polymer ?
#
loop_
_entity_poly.entity_id
_entity_poly.type
_entity_poly.pdbx_seq_one_letter_code
_entity_poly.pdbx_strand_id
1 'polypeptide(L)'
;MSSYRKRKSKINSVGGKNTKPGSYTNEEDALIIKLYDQYMGETNKWKIIAVKLYRGHKSIRERYVNHLDPTIDRSDFTNEEKNEINNLQNNPEYFRKWAEIAKRISVNRKQGRRTELQVKNYWNSKDRSQKRKNKRSYERIHNIMNINHIVN
;
A
#
# COMPACT_ATOMS: atom_id res chain seq x y z
N MET A 1 5.43 -10.11 -26.28
CA MET A 1 4.45 -10.71 -25.33
C MET A 1 5.09 -10.81 -23.95
N SER A 2 4.90 -9.79 -23.10
CA SER A 2 5.52 -9.75 -21.76
C SER A 2 4.57 -10.41 -20.75
N SER A 3 4.96 -11.60 -20.28
CA SER A 3 4.20 -12.43 -19.36
C SER A 3 3.93 -11.72 -18.05
N TYR A 4 2.69 -11.28 -17.88
CA TYR A 4 2.14 -10.72 -16.65
C TYR A 4 2.20 -11.80 -15.56
N ARG A 5 3.32 -11.88 -14.83
CA ARG A 5 3.49 -12.80 -13.70
C ARG A 5 2.57 -12.32 -12.58
N LYS A 6 1.32 -12.80 -12.59
CA LYS A 6 0.41 -12.76 -11.42
C LYS A 6 1.23 -13.27 -10.24
N ARG A 7 1.63 -12.39 -9.32
CA ARG A 7 2.06 -12.84 -8.00
C ARG A 7 0.84 -13.52 -7.39
N LYS A 8 0.77 -14.85 -7.48
CA LYS A 8 -0.05 -15.65 -6.58
C LYS A 8 0.30 -15.15 -5.17
N SER A 9 -0.68 -14.65 -4.44
CA SER A 9 -0.54 -14.43 -3.01
C SER A 9 -0.09 -15.77 -2.41
N LYS A 10 1.19 -15.89 -2.05
CA LYS A 10 1.62 -16.94 -1.14
C LYS A 10 0.94 -16.65 0.19
N ILE A 11 -0.26 -17.18 0.33
CA ILE A 11 -0.85 -17.57 1.61
C ILE A 11 0.21 -18.44 2.27
N ASN A 12 1.00 -17.84 3.15
CA ASN A 12 1.84 -18.59 4.07
C ASN A 12 0.90 -19.14 5.14
N SER A 13 0.26 -20.28 4.87
CA SER A 13 0.13 -21.31 5.91
C SER A 13 1.57 -21.72 6.26
N VAL A 14 1.99 -21.73 7.53
CA VAL A 14 1.65 -22.73 8.54
C VAL A 14 1.86 -22.13 9.94
N GLY A 15 0.94 -22.40 10.87
CA GLY A 15 1.20 -22.31 12.32
C GLY A 15 0.08 -21.72 13.18
N GLY A 16 -0.84 -22.57 13.67
CA GLY A 16 -1.67 -22.30 14.86
C GLY A 16 -3.15 -21.99 14.61
N LYS A 17 -4.03 -22.78 15.22
CA LYS A 17 -5.50 -22.76 15.17
C LYS A 17 -6.08 -21.38 15.57
N ASN A 18 -7.16 -20.96 14.90
CA ASN A 18 -8.03 -19.79 15.22
C ASN A 18 -7.46 -18.37 15.05
N THR A 19 -6.93 -18.01 13.87
CA THR A 19 -6.74 -16.59 13.54
C THR A 19 -8.00 -16.02 12.89
N LYS A 20 -8.63 -14.98 13.47
CA LYS A 20 -9.81 -14.31 12.88
C LYS A 20 -9.48 -13.72 11.50
N PRO A 21 -10.10 -14.17 10.40
CA PRO A 21 -10.01 -13.50 9.10
C PRO A 21 -10.93 -12.27 9.07
N GLY A 22 -10.56 -11.25 8.29
CA GLY A 22 -11.41 -10.06 8.06
C GLY A 22 -10.80 -8.74 8.52
N SER A 23 -11.52 -7.66 8.25
CA SER A 23 -11.17 -6.28 8.65
C SER A 23 -11.00 -6.17 10.16
N TYR A 24 -10.14 -5.26 10.62
CA TYR A 24 -10.05 -4.93 12.03
C TYR A 24 -11.19 -3.99 12.41
N THR A 25 -11.80 -4.24 13.57
CA THR A 25 -12.79 -3.32 14.16
C THR A 25 -12.11 -2.19 14.91
N ASN A 26 -12.87 -1.15 15.26
CA ASN A 26 -12.35 -0.01 16.05
C ASN A 26 -11.89 -0.47 17.44
N GLU A 27 -12.57 -1.45 18.04
CA GLU A 27 -12.22 -2.03 19.34
C GLU A 27 -10.89 -2.80 19.25
N GLU A 28 -10.68 -3.55 18.16
CA GLU A 28 -9.41 -4.23 17.92
C GLU A 28 -8.27 -3.23 17.70
N ASP A 29 -8.51 -2.15 16.96
CA ASP A 29 -7.52 -1.10 16.75
C ASP A 29 -7.13 -0.40 18.07
N ALA A 30 -8.12 -0.03 18.89
CA ALA A 30 -7.89 0.55 20.21
C ALA A 30 -7.09 -0.38 21.11
N LEU A 31 -7.38 -1.68 21.08
CA LEU A 31 -6.64 -2.68 21.84
C LEU A 31 -5.20 -2.86 21.33
N ILE A 32 -4.98 -2.82 20.01
CA ILE A 32 -3.63 -2.88 19.45
C ILE A 32 -2.79 -1.69 19.90
N ILE A 33 -3.35 -0.47 19.86
CA ILE A 33 -2.67 0.75 20.31
C ILE A 33 -2.28 0.61 21.79
N LYS A 34 -3.26 0.30 22.65
CA LYS A 34 -3.04 0.13 24.09
C LYS A 34 -1.95 -0.90 24.40
N LEU A 35 -1.99 -2.06 23.76
CA LEU A 35 -1.01 -3.12 23.99
C LEU A 35 0.35 -2.78 23.38
N TYR A 36 0.40 -2.05 22.27
CA TYR A 36 1.66 -1.55 21.72
C TYR A 36 2.36 -0.63 22.72
N ASP A 37 1.64 0.34 23.27
CA ASP A 37 2.20 1.29 24.26
C ASP A 37 2.75 0.56 25.49
N GLN A 38 2.04 -0.48 25.94
CA GLN A 38 2.47 -1.31 27.07
C GLN A 38 3.75 -2.12 26.79
N TYR A 39 3.91 -2.63 25.56
CA TYR A 39 4.98 -3.58 25.21
C TYR A 39 5.99 -3.00 24.20
N MET A 40 6.03 -1.68 23.98
CA MET A 40 6.81 -1.08 22.87
C MET A 40 8.30 -1.42 22.91
N GLY A 41 8.87 -1.57 24.11
CA GLY A 41 10.27 -1.95 24.34
C GLY A 41 10.60 -3.43 24.09
N GLU A 42 9.59 -4.29 23.96
CA GLU A 42 9.81 -5.73 23.84
C GLU A 42 10.02 -6.18 22.39
N THR A 43 10.97 -7.09 22.17
CA THR A 43 11.29 -7.61 20.83
C THR A 43 10.17 -8.51 20.27
N ASN A 44 9.45 -9.19 21.14
CA ASN A 44 8.36 -10.12 20.84
C ASN A 44 6.95 -9.49 20.95
N LYS A 45 6.83 -8.17 21.16
CA LYS A 45 5.55 -7.45 21.33
C LYS A 45 4.44 -7.88 20.39
N TRP A 46 4.72 -8.05 19.09
CA TRP A 46 3.72 -8.45 18.11
C TRP A 46 3.16 -9.86 18.35
N LYS A 47 3.98 -10.78 18.86
CA LYS A 47 3.54 -12.12 19.26
C LYS A 47 2.66 -12.05 20.51
N ILE A 48 3.00 -11.21 21.47
CA ILE A 48 2.22 -11.01 22.70
C ILE A 48 0.84 -10.42 22.36
N ILE A 49 0.82 -9.35 21.57
CA ILE A 49 -0.42 -8.70 21.11
C ILE A 49 -1.28 -9.69 20.30
N ALA A 50 -0.66 -10.51 19.45
CA ALA A 50 -1.34 -11.56 18.69
C ALA A 50 -2.12 -12.56 19.52
N VAL A 51 -1.54 -13.01 20.64
CA VAL A 51 -2.22 -13.94 21.56
C VAL A 51 -3.48 -13.31 22.15
N LYS A 52 -3.45 -12.00 22.46
CA LYS A 52 -4.60 -11.29 23.04
C LYS A 52 -5.72 -11.03 22.04
N LEU A 53 -5.39 -10.80 20.76
CA LEU A 53 -6.39 -10.52 19.72
C LEU A 53 -6.83 -11.75 18.91
N TYR A 54 -6.24 -12.93 19.13
CA TYR A 54 -6.49 -14.12 18.31
C TYR A 54 -6.31 -13.84 16.80
N ARG A 55 -5.26 -13.06 16.47
CA ARG A 55 -4.87 -12.69 15.10
C ARG A 55 -3.40 -12.98 14.87
N GLY A 56 -3.00 -13.14 13.61
CA GLY A 56 -1.59 -13.37 13.28
C GLY A 56 -0.71 -12.15 13.57
N HIS A 57 0.42 -12.35 14.27
CA HIS A 57 1.36 -11.27 14.64
C HIS A 57 1.85 -10.42 13.46
N LYS A 58 2.04 -11.02 12.28
CA LYS A 58 2.37 -10.28 11.06
C LYS A 58 1.26 -9.31 10.64
N SER A 59 0.00 -9.75 10.74
CA SER A 59 -1.16 -8.94 10.41
C SER A 59 -1.31 -7.77 11.38
N ILE A 60 -1.09 -7.99 12.67
CA ILE A 60 -1.15 -6.92 13.69
C ILE A 60 -0.04 -5.91 13.47
N ARG A 61 1.20 -6.37 13.24
CA ARG A 61 2.31 -5.47 12.90
C ARG A 61 1.96 -4.64 11.67
N GLU A 62 1.46 -5.26 10.60
CA GLU A 62 1.05 -4.58 9.37
C GLU A 62 -0.04 -3.53 9.64
N ARG A 63 -1.05 -3.88 10.44
CA ARG A 63 -2.13 -2.95 10.84
C ARG A 63 -1.57 -1.75 11.57
N TYR A 64 -0.69 -1.97 12.56
CA TYR A 64 -0.11 -0.90 13.34
C TYR A 64 0.76 0.03 12.49
N VAL A 65 1.77 -0.51 11.80
CA VAL A 65 2.78 0.30 11.11
C VAL A 65 2.24 1.08 9.90
N ASN A 66 1.08 0.67 9.36
CA ASN A 66 0.45 1.31 8.21
C ASN A 66 -0.77 2.18 8.54
N HIS A 67 -1.42 1.96 9.69
CA HIS A 67 -2.70 2.62 9.99
C HIS A 67 -2.81 3.21 11.40
N LEU A 68 -2.22 2.58 12.42
CA LEU A 68 -2.48 2.95 13.82
C LEU A 68 -1.38 3.80 14.45
N ASP A 69 -0.14 3.63 14.01
CA ASP A 69 0.99 4.41 14.54
C ASP A 69 0.70 5.92 14.43
N PRO A 70 0.75 6.67 15.55
CA PRO A 70 0.39 8.09 15.59
C PRO A 70 1.34 8.96 14.75
N THR A 71 2.55 8.47 14.46
CA THR A 71 3.52 9.19 13.61
C THR A 71 3.14 9.20 12.14
N ILE A 72 2.14 8.43 11.72
CA ILE A 72 1.69 8.35 10.33
C ILE A 72 0.89 9.59 9.96
N ASP A 73 1.34 10.29 8.93
CA ASP A 73 0.58 11.35 8.31
C ASP A 73 -0.46 10.79 7.34
N ARG A 74 -1.73 11.01 7.66
CA ARG A 74 -2.90 10.53 6.91
C ARG A 74 -3.45 11.56 5.92
N SER A 75 -2.85 12.76 5.83
CA SER A 75 -3.24 13.75 4.84
C SER A 75 -2.97 13.25 3.41
N ASP A 76 -3.55 13.92 2.42
CA ASP A 76 -3.17 13.69 1.03
C ASP A 76 -1.69 14.02 0.79
N PHE A 77 -1.10 13.36 -0.21
CA PHE A 77 0.23 13.71 -0.70
C PHE A 77 0.24 15.13 -1.27
N THR A 78 1.24 15.92 -0.88
CA THR A 78 1.50 17.22 -1.49
C THR A 78 1.98 17.05 -2.93
N ASN A 79 2.01 18.14 -3.70
CA ASN A 79 2.47 18.08 -5.08
C ASN A 79 3.96 17.75 -5.17
N GLU A 80 4.76 18.23 -4.21
CA GLU A 80 6.19 17.95 -4.09
C GLU A 80 6.40 16.45 -3.84
N GLU A 81 5.64 15.86 -2.90
CA GLU A 81 5.69 14.42 -2.64
C GLU A 81 5.30 13.59 -3.87
N LYS A 82 4.21 13.98 -4.54
CA LYS A 82 3.75 13.32 -5.77
C LYS A 82 4.83 13.35 -6.85
N ASN A 83 5.49 14.49 -7.04
CA ASN A 83 6.56 14.67 -8.02
C ASN A 83 7.77 13.81 -7.68
N GLU A 84 8.21 13.80 -6.41
CA GLU A 84 9.35 12.98 -5.98
C GLU A 84 9.06 11.48 -6.12
N ILE A 85 7.85 11.02 -5.74
CA ILE A 85 7.45 9.61 -5.95
C ILE A 85 7.52 9.24 -7.44
N ASN A 86 7.09 10.13 -8.32
CA ASN A 86 7.11 9.90 -9.76
C ASN A 86 8.52 9.84 -10.32
N ASN A 87 9.38 10.76 -9.92
CA ASN A 87 10.79 10.80 -10.34
C ASN A 87 11.51 9.52 -9.89
N LEU A 88 11.34 9.12 -8.63
CA LEU A 88 11.97 7.92 -8.09
C LEU A 88 11.42 6.65 -8.75
N GLN A 89 10.13 6.54 -9.05
CA GLN A 89 9.62 5.36 -9.75
C GLN A 89 10.05 5.26 -11.21
N ASN A 90 10.41 6.38 -11.85
CA ASN A 90 11.00 6.36 -13.18
C ASN A 90 12.50 6.01 -13.17
N ASN A 91 13.15 6.09 -12.00
CA ASN A 91 14.54 5.66 -11.83
C ASN A 91 14.59 4.14 -11.56
N PRO A 92 15.30 3.35 -12.39
CA PRO A 92 15.47 1.90 -12.19
C PRO A 92 15.98 1.51 -10.82
N GLU A 93 16.82 2.34 -10.20
CA GLU A 93 17.38 2.10 -8.86
C GLU A 93 16.30 2.08 -7.76
N TYR A 94 15.24 2.87 -7.91
CA TYR A 94 14.19 3.02 -6.89
C TYR A 94 12.87 2.37 -7.29
N PHE A 95 12.79 1.78 -8.49
CA PHE A 95 11.59 1.14 -8.98
C PHE A 95 11.09 0.06 -8.00
N ARG A 96 9.84 0.18 -7.57
CA ARG A 96 9.19 -0.68 -6.55
C ARG A 96 9.84 -0.71 -5.16
N LYS A 97 10.81 0.16 -4.85
CA LYS A 97 11.39 0.30 -3.51
C LYS A 97 10.55 1.22 -2.61
N TRP A 98 9.32 0.78 -2.31
CA TRP A 98 8.30 1.61 -1.64
C TRP A 98 8.72 2.13 -0.26
N ALA A 99 9.35 1.29 0.56
CA ALA A 99 9.82 1.68 1.88
C ALA A 99 10.92 2.76 1.82
N GLU A 100 11.85 2.63 0.87
CA GLU A 100 12.93 3.58 0.68
C GLU A 100 12.40 4.94 0.20
N ILE A 101 11.45 4.93 -0.72
CA ILE A 101 10.78 6.15 -1.21
C ILE A 101 10.00 6.80 -0.07
N ALA A 102 9.22 6.03 0.69
CA ALA A 102 8.46 6.53 1.83
C ALA A 102 9.38 7.20 2.86
N LYS A 103 10.55 6.59 3.15
CA LYS A 103 11.57 7.19 4.01
C LYS A 103 12.06 8.51 3.44
N ARG A 104 12.46 8.54 2.16
CA ARG A 104 13.01 9.73 1.48
C ARG A 104 12.05 10.92 1.49
N ILE A 105 10.78 10.71 1.13
CA ILE A 105 9.78 11.78 1.13
C ILE A 105 9.36 12.24 2.54
N SER A 106 9.76 11.50 3.59
CA SER A 106 9.44 11.82 4.98
C SER A 106 10.53 12.63 5.71
N VAL A 107 11.76 12.68 5.19
CA VAL A 107 12.93 13.23 5.93
C VAL A 107 12.73 14.66 6.42
N ASN A 108 12.06 15.51 5.63
CA ASN A 108 11.91 16.94 5.93
C ASN A 108 10.45 17.35 6.24
N ARG A 109 9.61 16.40 6.69
CA ARG A 109 8.19 16.67 6.97
C ARG A 109 7.96 17.11 8.42
N LYS A 110 7.06 18.07 8.62
CA LYS A 110 6.60 18.49 9.97
C LYS A 110 5.44 17.63 10.49
N GLN A 111 4.60 17.10 9.61
CA GLN A 111 3.31 16.48 9.96
C GLN A 111 3.45 15.03 10.47
N GLY A 112 4.43 14.29 9.96
CA GLY A 112 4.60 12.86 10.24
C GLY A 112 5.17 12.11 9.05
N ARG A 113 5.39 10.80 9.23
CA ARG A 113 5.98 9.92 8.21
C ARG A 113 4.92 9.41 7.24
N ARG A 114 5.35 9.16 6.00
CA ARG A 114 4.62 8.38 4.99
C ARG A 114 4.95 6.91 5.12
N THR A 115 4.02 6.05 4.70
CA THR A 115 4.20 4.59 4.73
C THR A 115 4.45 4.04 3.33
N GLU A 116 5.11 2.88 3.24
CA GLU A 116 5.27 2.18 1.98
C GLU A 116 3.93 1.86 1.30
N LEU A 117 2.89 1.61 2.09
CA LEU A 117 1.54 1.32 1.61
C LEU A 117 0.94 2.55 0.93
N GLN A 118 1.09 3.74 1.51
CA GLN A 118 0.60 4.98 0.90
C GLN A 118 1.27 5.24 -0.44
N VAL A 119 2.60 5.12 -0.52
CA VAL A 119 3.36 5.34 -1.76
C VAL A 119 2.94 4.34 -2.84
N LYS A 120 2.88 3.05 -2.49
CA LYS A 120 2.42 1.99 -3.39
C LYS A 120 0.99 2.23 -3.89
N ASN A 121 0.09 2.68 -3.01
CA ASN A 121 -1.30 2.95 -3.36
C ASN A 121 -1.43 4.14 -4.31
N TYR A 122 -0.69 5.22 -4.07
CA TYR A 122 -0.61 6.36 -4.97
C TYR A 122 -0.15 5.93 -6.37
N TRP A 123 0.98 5.22 -6.45
CA TRP A 123 1.52 4.78 -7.72
C TRP A 123 0.56 3.86 -8.48
N ASN A 124 0.00 2.85 -7.79
CA ASN A 124 -0.96 1.93 -8.40
C ASN A 124 -2.23 2.65 -8.88
N SER A 125 -2.70 3.66 -8.15
CA SER A 125 -3.83 4.48 -8.59
C SER A 125 -3.50 5.25 -9.87
N LYS A 126 -2.32 5.87 -9.91
CA LYS A 126 -1.81 6.58 -11.09
C LYS A 126 -1.67 5.64 -12.30
N ASP A 127 -1.01 4.49 -12.15
CA ASP A 127 -0.81 3.50 -13.20
C ASP A 127 -2.15 2.98 -13.76
N ARG A 128 -3.11 2.66 -12.89
CA ARG A 128 -4.47 2.27 -13.33
C ARG A 128 -5.16 3.39 -14.10
N SER A 129 -5.04 4.63 -13.65
CA SER A 129 -5.62 5.79 -14.35
C SER A 129 -5.02 5.96 -15.75
N GLN A 130 -3.70 5.83 -15.90
CA GLN A 130 -3.04 5.93 -17.20
C GLN A 130 -3.44 4.81 -18.15
N LYS A 131 -3.47 3.56 -17.66
CA LYS A 131 -3.94 2.41 -18.44
C LYS A 131 -5.38 2.58 -18.94
N ARG A 132 -6.28 3.10 -18.08
CA ARG A 132 -7.66 3.40 -18.46
C ARG A 132 -7.75 4.49 -19.54
N LYS A 133 -6.95 5.56 -19.43
CA LYS A 133 -6.89 6.63 -20.46
C LYS A 133 -6.40 6.08 -21.80
N ASN A 134 -5.35 5.28 -21.80
CA ASN A 134 -4.80 4.68 -23.02
C ASN A 134 -5.81 3.74 -23.69
N LYS A 135 -6.50 2.91 -22.90
CA LYS A 135 -7.58 2.04 -23.40
C LYS A 135 -8.69 2.85 -24.08
N ARG A 136 -9.19 3.90 -23.43
CA ARG A 136 -10.22 4.79 -24.00
C ARG A 136 -9.75 5.48 -25.29
N SER A 137 -8.48 5.89 -25.36
CA SER A 137 -7.94 6.49 -26.57
C SER A 137 -7.82 5.49 -27.72
N TYR A 138 -7.42 4.25 -27.45
CA TYR A 138 -7.42 3.18 -28.44
C TYR A 138 -8.82 2.87 -28.96
N GLU A 139 -9.80 2.70 -28.07
CA GLU A 139 -11.21 2.47 -28.42
C GLU A 139 -11.77 3.60 -29.31
N ARG A 140 -11.43 4.86 -28.99
CA ARG A 140 -11.83 6.03 -29.80
C ARG A 140 -11.25 5.98 -31.20
N ILE A 141 -9.95 5.73 -31.34
CA ILE A 141 -9.27 5.64 -32.65
C ILE A 141 -9.86 4.48 -33.47
N HIS A 142 -10.02 3.31 -32.84
CA HIS A 142 -10.60 2.14 -33.48
C HIS A 142 -12.01 2.42 -34.03
N ASN A 143 -12.87 3.06 -33.24
CA ASN A 143 -14.23 3.39 -33.68
C ASN A 143 -14.24 4.39 -34.84
N ILE A 144 -13.37 5.41 -34.82
CA ILE A 144 -13.24 6.36 -35.95
C ILE A 144 -12.81 5.62 -37.22
N MET A 145 -11.77 4.79 -37.14
CA MET A 145 -11.26 4.05 -38.30
C MET A 145 -12.30 3.06 -38.85
N ASN A 146 -13.06 2.40 -37.98
CA ASN A 146 -14.09 1.45 -38.38
C ASN A 146 -15.33 2.15 -38.99
N ILE A 147 -15.75 3.30 -38.45
CA ILE A 147 -16.82 4.12 -39.05
C ILE A 147 -16.40 4.57 -40.45
N ASN A 148 -15.17 5.06 -40.62
CA ASN A 148 -14.68 5.49 -41.94
C ASN A 148 -14.64 4.35 -42.98
N HIS A 149 -14.56 3.10 -42.54
CA HIS A 149 -14.62 1.92 -43.43
C HIS A 149 -16.07 1.51 -43.79
N ILE A 150 -17.08 1.98 -43.05
CA ILE A 150 -18.49 1.65 -43.30
C ILE A 150 -19.15 2.70 -44.23
N VAL A 151 -18.63 3.93 -44.26
CA VAL A 151 -19.26 5.07 -44.98
C VAL A 151 -18.65 5.31 -46.37
N ASN A 152 -17.73 4.45 -46.85
CA ASN A 152 -17.20 4.45 -48.21
C ASN A 152 -17.57 3.15 -48.93
#